data_AF-A0A970BM55-F1
#
_entry.id   AF-A0A970BM55-F1
#
_cell.length_a   1.000
_cell.length_b   1.000
_cell.length_c   1.000
_cell.angle_alpha   90.00
_cell.angle_beta   90.00
_cell.angle_gamma   90.00
#
_symmetry.space_group_name_H-M   'P 1'
#
loop_
_entity.id
_entity.type
_entity.pdbx_description
1 polymer ?
#
loop_
_entity_poly.entity_id
_entity_poly.type
_entity_poly.pdbx_seq_one_letter_code
_entity_poly.pdbx_strand_id
1 'polypeptide(L)'
;MVSFQKNLGPLTLAFLAAILLLPAIILGGGGRIMALTEIENTGGKEVGGSKTNTELMLVVYNEKEEKLEEMSLENYLIGVLAAEVPAHFGKEALKAQAVAARTYTLKKSALLGGEGCEKHGVVADICTDSTHCQAWLKEEEVKEKWPAEAAEQYYAKLKEAVQETAGEVLIYEGQLINAVYHANCGGHTEDAENVWVGEHSCLRGIECPYCQDSPVYSMETVFSVAEFAALFQAYPEALPVFSSSLPNLELLSFTSSGRVGKIRVGRKEYRGTDFRQLTGLPSTYFTWRLDKGKIVFENRGKGHGVGLCQYGAQGMAEQGFNYEEILTYYYQGVELSSFYEIKGSIE
;
A
#
# COMPACT_ATOMS: atom_id res chain seq x y z
N MET A 1 -34.27 -71.12 -6.22
CA MET A 1 -35.12 -70.84 -7.39
C MET A 1 -34.72 -69.47 -7.95
N VAL A 2 -33.86 -69.50 -8.98
CA VAL A 2 -34.06 -68.91 -10.34
C VAL A 2 -33.91 -67.38 -10.33
N SER A 3 -32.73 -66.78 -10.56
CA SER A 3 -31.92 -66.61 -11.80
C SER A 3 -32.60 -65.79 -12.91
N PHE A 4 -31.91 -64.74 -13.42
CA PHE A 4 -31.69 -64.34 -14.83
C PHE A 4 -31.25 -62.86 -14.86
N GLN A 5 -29.97 -62.51 -14.97
CA GLN A 5 -29.08 -62.46 -16.15
C GLN A 5 -29.57 -61.66 -17.37
N LYS A 6 -28.76 -60.62 -17.67
CA LYS A 6 -28.25 -60.15 -18.98
C LYS A 6 -29.21 -59.44 -19.94
N ASN A 7 -28.79 -58.28 -20.45
CA ASN A 7 -28.15 -58.21 -21.78
C ASN A 7 -27.62 -56.81 -22.11
N LEU A 8 -26.29 -56.73 -22.30
CA LEU A 8 -25.65 -55.83 -23.25
C LEU A 8 -26.03 -56.26 -24.67
N GLY A 9 -26.11 -55.30 -25.59
CA GLY A 9 -26.16 -55.53 -27.03
C GLY A 9 -25.57 -54.36 -27.83
N PRO A 10 -25.06 -54.58 -29.05
CA PRO A 10 -23.78 -54.01 -29.50
C PRO A 10 -23.85 -53.17 -30.80
N LEU A 11 -22.70 -52.56 -31.14
CA LEU A 11 -22.15 -52.22 -32.47
C LEU A 11 -23.07 -51.53 -33.51
N THR A 12 -22.65 -50.40 -34.09
CA THR A 12 -21.92 -50.37 -35.39
C THR A 12 -21.38 -48.95 -35.64
N LEU A 13 -20.06 -48.73 -35.74
CA LEU A 13 -19.18 -48.77 -36.93
C LEU A 13 -19.36 -47.59 -37.93
N ALA A 14 -18.37 -46.68 -37.96
CA ALA A 14 -17.67 -46.15 -39.16
C ALA A 14 -16.73 -44.99 -38.74
N PHE A 15 -15.42 -45.23 -38.54
CA PHE A 15 -14.31 -45.11 -39.50
C PHE A 15 -14.06 -43.71 -40.09
N LEU A 16 -12.95 -43.08 -39.66
CA LEU A 16 -11.86 -42.43 -40.42
C LEU A 16 -11.11 -41.49 -39.44
N ALA A 17 -9.94 -41.85 -38.91
CA ALA A 17 -8.61 -41.65 -39.52
C ALA A 17 -8.43 -40.18 -40.00
N ALA A 18 -7.43 -39.39 -39.58
CA ALA A 18 -6.05 -39.77 -39.31
C ALA A 18 -5.23 -38.57 -38.72
N ILE A 19 -4.10 -38.90 -38.09
CA ILE A 19 -2.80 -38.18 -38.07
C ILE A 19 -2.72 -36.94 -37.14
N LEU A 20 -2.16 -37.07 -35.92
CA LEU A 20 -0.73 -36.91 -35.56
C LEU A 20 -0.15 -35.53 -35.93
N LEU A 21 0.18 -34.73 -34.91
CA LEU A 21 1.54 -34.24 -34.62
C LEU A 21 1.52 -33.24 -33.44
N LEU A 22 2.15 -33.61 -32.32
CA LEU A 22 2.82 -32.66 -31.43
C LEU A 22 4.22 -32.39 -32.01
N PRO A 23 4.74 -31.16 -31.90
CA PRO A 23 5.80 -30.89 -30.91
C PRO A 23 5.54 -29.57 -30.15
N ALA A 24 5.66 -29.50 -28.83
CA ALA A 24 6.90 -29.39 -28.04
C ALA A 24 7.72 -28.09 -28.28
N ILE A 25 7.56 -27.15 -27.34
CA ILE A 25 8.59 -26.36 -26.63
C ILE A 25 9.61 -25.56 -27.47
N ILE A 26 9.72 -24.24 -27.24
CA ILE A 26 10.96 -23.55 -26.79
C ILE A 26 10.67 -22.07 -26.47
N LEU A 27 11.24 -21.68 -25.33
CA LEU A 27 11.60 -20.38 -24.76
C LEU A 27 11.68 -19.15 -25.69
N GLY A 28 11.38 -17.99 -25.11
CA GLY A 28 11.94 -16.71 -25.56
C GLY A 28 11.18 -15.51 -25.05
N GLY A 29 11.71 -14.88 -23.99
CA GLY A 29 11.32 -13.52 -23.62
C GLY A 29 11.50 -12.58 -24.82
N GLY A 30 10.53 -11.70 -25.02
CA GLY A 30 10.56 -10.70 -26.07
C GLY A 30 9.82 -9.47 -25.58
N GLY A 31 10.58 -8.48 -25.12
CA GLY A 31 10.07 -7.14 -24.85
C GLY A 31 9.33 -6.61 -26.08
N ARG A 32 8.14 -6.08 -25.86
CA ARG A 32 7.40 -5.34 -26.89
C ARG A 32 8.03 -3.96 -27.03
N ILE A 33 8.93 -3.81 -28.00
CA ILE A 33 9.29 -2.51 -28.56
C ILE A 33 8.28 -2.24 -29.69
N MET A 34 7.41 -1.25 -29.53
CA MET A 34 6.67 -0.68 -30.66
C MET A 34 7.63 0.23 -31.45
N ALA A 35 7.85 -0.13 -32.70
CA ALA A 35 8.65 0.64 -33.65
C ALA A 35 7.95 1.96 -34.01
N LEU A 36 8.66 3.08 -33.81
CA LEU A 36 8.28 4.40 -34.31
C LEU A 36 8.74 4.54 -35.77
N THR A 37 7.85 5.05 -36.61
CA THR A 37 8.07 5.37 -38.02
C THR A 37 9.20 6.39 -38.22
N GLU A 38 10.09 6.08 -39.15
CA GLU A 38 11.17 6.95 -39.64
C GLU A 38 10.62 8.30 -40.15
N ILE A 39 11.20 9.39 -39.66
CA ILE A 39 11.08 10.71 -40.29
C ILE A 39 12.42 11.01 -40.96
N GLU A 40 12.36 11.31 -42.26
CA GLU A 40 13.49 11.58 -43.13
C GLU A 40 14.34 12.77 -42.64
N ASN A 41 15.64 12.56 -42.69
CA ASN A 41 16.69 13.49 -42.31
C ASN A 41 16.92 14.53 -43.43
N THR A 42 16.65 15.80 -43.15
CA THR A 42 17.27 16.92 -43.89
C THR A 42 17.97 17.84 -42.89
N GLY A 43 19.26 18.05 -43.15
CA GLY A 43 20.23 18.53 -42.16
C GLY A 43 20.08 19.99 -41.72
N GLY A 44 20.63 20.29 -40.54
CA GLY A 44 21.16 21.62 -40.23
C GLY A 44 21.03 22.07 -38.77
N LYS A 45 22.20 22.14 -38.12
CA LYS A 45 22.57 22.87 -36.88
C LYS A 45 22.26 22.22 -35.52
N GLU A 46 23.36 21.81 -34.88
CA GLU A 46 23.49 21.57 -33.45
C GLU A 46 23.05 22.81 -32.66
N VAL A 47 22.02 22.62 -31.83
CA VAL A 47 21.68 23.49 -30.70
C VAL A 47 21.49 22.56 -29.50
N GLY A 48 22.10 22.94 -28.37
CA GLY A 48 22.34 22.11 -27.19
C GLY A 48 21.15 21.26 -26.72
N GLY A 49 21.48 20.04 -26.30
CA GLY A 49 20.54 19.01 -25.87
C GLY A 49 19.66 19.46 -24.70
N SER A 50 18.39 19.71 -25.01
CA SER A 50 17.31 19.56 -24.06
C SER A 50 17.16 18.05 -23.76
N LYS A 51 17.40 17.64 -22.51
CA LYS A 51 17.02 16.30 -22.05
C LYS A 51 15.50 16.19 -22.20
N THR A 52 15.03 15.52 -23.25
CA THR A 52 13.61 15.19 -23.39
C THR A 52 13.26 14.20 -22.29
N ASN A 53 12.74 14.72 -21.19
CA ASN A 53 12.26 13.94 -20.06
C ASN A 53 10.98 13.21 -20.50
N THR A 54 11.10 11.98 -20.99
CA THR A 54 9.93 11.17 -21.33
C THR A 54 9.17 10.90 -20.03
N GLU A 55 7.92 11.39 -19.93
CA GLU A 55 7.06 11.09 -18.78
C GLU A 55 6.90 9.57 -18.62
N LEU A 56 7.18 9.06 -17.42
CA LEU A 56 6.99 7.64 -17.14
C LEU A 56 5.49 7.34 -17.08
N MET A 57 5.04 6.42 -17.92
CA MET A 57 3.64 5.96 -17.94
C MET A 57 3.47 4.71 -17.08
N LEU A 58 2.36 4.65 -16.35
CA LEU A 58 1.96 3.52 -15.52
C LEU A 58 0.68 2.88 -16.07
N VAL A 59 0.55 1.57 -15.90
CA VAL A 59 -0.71 0.84 -16.05
C VAL A 59 -1.30 0.62 -14.66
N VAL A 60 -2.36 1.36 -14.34
CA VAL A 60 -3.02 1.36 -13.02
C VAL A 60 -4.32 0.57 -13.09
N TYR A 61 -4.52 -0.38 -12.16
CA TYR A 61 -5.83 -1.02 -11.98
C TYR A 61 -6.70 -0.19 -11.04
N ASN A 62 -7.79 0.36 -11.58
CA ASN A 62 -8.79 1.10 -10.82
C ASN A 62 -9.80 0.13 -10.19
N GLU A 63 -9.72 -0.08 -8.87
CA GLU A 63 -10.58 -1.01 -8.12
C GLU A 63 -12.06 -0.61 -8.17
N LYS A 64 -12.37 0.69 -8.20
CA LYS A 64 -13.75 1.19 -8.19
C LYS A 64 -14.44 0.99 -9.53
N GLU A 65 -13.70 1.16 -10.63
CA GLU A 65 -14.20 1.01 -11.99
C GLU A 65 -13.88 -0.36 -12.61
N GLU A 66 -13.18 -1.23 -11.88
CA GLU A 66 -12.71 -2.56 -12.27
C GLU A 66 -11.99 -2.61 -13.63
N LYS A 67 -11.17 -1.59 -13.94
CA LYS A 67 -10.52 -1.44 -15.25
C LYS A 67 -9.07 -0.98 -15.17
N LEU A 68 -8.32 -1.20 -16.25
CA LEU A 68 -6.97 -0.67 -16.43
C LEU A 68 -7.00 0.75 -17.02
N GLU A 69 -6.20 1.63 -16.45
CA GLU A 69 -6.01 3.01 -16.90
C GLU A 69 -4.53 3.30 -17.10
N GLU A 70 -4.19 3.92 -18.22
CA GLU A 70 -2.83 4.42 -18.48
C GLU A 70 -2.74 5.89 -18.07
N MET A 71 -1.76 6.23 -17.23
CA MET A 71 -1.52 7.60 -16.79
C MET A 71 -0.04 7.84 -16.48
N SER A 72 0.40 9.09 -16.54
CA SER A 72 1.76 9.42 -16.11
C SER A 72 1.92 9.25 -14.61
N LEU A 73 3.11 8.85 -14.17
CA LEU A 73 3.48 8.71 -12.75
C LEU A 73 3.12 9.96 -11.96
N GLU A 74 3.44 11.14 -12.47
CA GLU A 74 3.19 12.39 -11.77
C GLU A 74 1.68 12.67 -11.62
N ASN A 75 0.86 12.39 -12.64
CA ASN A 75 -0.60 12.51 -12.51
C ASN A 75 -1.19 11.48 -11.54
N TYR A 76 -0.67 10.25 -11.54
CA TYR A 76 -1.05 9.23 -10.57
C TYR A 76 -0.79 9.70 -9.13
N LEU A 77 0.39 10.27 -8.87
CA LEU A 77 0.81 10.73 -7.54
C LEU A 77 -0.05 11.87 -7.00
N ILE A 78 -0.56 12.77 -7.84
CA ILE A 78 -1.51 13.81 -7.40
C ILE A 78 -2.77 13.16 -6.80
N GLY A 79 -3.31 12.13 -7.47
CA GLY A 79 -4.45 11.36 -6.98
C GLY A 79 -4.15 10.58 -5.71
N VAL A 80 -2.92 10.05 -5.57
CA VAL A 80 -2.47 9.41 -4.32
C VAL A 80 -2.45 10.41 -3.18
N LEU A 81 -1.81 11.58 -3.35
CA LEU A 81 -1.75 12.60 -2.31
C LEU A 81 -3.14 13.07 -1.88
N ALA A 82 -4.05 13.27 -2.83
CA ALA A 82 -5.41 13.72 -2.53
C ALA A 82 -6.22 12.67 -1.73
N ALA A 83 -5.89 11.39 -1.90
CA ALA A 83 -6.50 10.30 -1.17
C ALA A 83 -5.89 10.10 0.22
N GLU A 84 -4.57 10.20 0.33
CA GLU A 84 -3.79 9.77 1.50
C GLU A 84 -3.64 10.84 2.58
N VAL A 85 -3.44 12.10 2.20
CA VAL A 85 -3.10 13.18 3.16
C VAL A 85 -4.14 14.30 3.18
N PRO A 86 -4.40 14.92 4.35
CA PRO A 86 -5.26 16.10 4.42
C PRO A 86 -4.70 17.24 3.56
N ALA A 87 -5.55 17.79 2.70
CA ALA A 87 -5.16 18.78 1.72
C ALA A 87 -4.64 20.10 2.32
N HIS A 88 -4.92 20.36 3.60
CA HIS A 88 -4.44 21.54 4.32
C HIS A 88 -3.00 21.37 4.86
N PHE A 89 -2.38 20.19 4.75
CA PHE A 89 -0.99 19.97 5.19
C PHE A 89 0.00 20.94 4.53
N GLY A 90 1.09 21.24 5.25
CA GLY A 90 2.16 22.11 4.81
C GLY A 90 2.91 21.55 3.60
N LYS A 91 3.51 22.44 2.81
CA LYS A 91 4.16 22.10 1.54
C LYS A 91 5.24 21.03 1.70
N GLU A 92 6.08 21.14 2.74
CA GLU A 92 7.18 20.20 2.99
C GLU A 92 6.67 18.79 3.38
N ALA A 93 5.56 18.70 4.12
CA ALA A 93 4.92 17.41 4.41
C ALA A 93 4.33 16.76 3.14
N LEU A 94 3.74 17.57 2.25
CA LEU A 94 3.22 17.09 0.96
C LEU A 94 4.33 16.62 0.03
N LYS A 95 5.47 17.32 -0.01
CA LYS A 95 6.67 16.89 -0.74
C LYS A 95 7.21 15.57 -0.22
N ALA A 96 7.34 15.42 1.10
CA ALA A 96 7.76 14.16 1.71
C ALA A 96 6.80 13.01 1.33
N GLN A 97 5.49 13.26 1.36
CA GLN A 97 4.50 12.28 0.91
C GLN A 97 4.64 11.95 -0.59
N ALA A 98 4.93 12.93 -1.45
CA ALA A 98 5.14 12.72 -2.89
C ALA A 98 6.35 11.82 -3.17
N VAL A 99 7.50 12.09 -2.54
CA VAL A 99 8.71 11.28 -2.69
C VAL A 99 8.49 9.85 -2.16
N ALA A 100 7.86 9.70 -0.99
CA ALA A 100 7.54 8.38 -0.43
C ALA A 100 6.57 7.60 -1.35
N ALA A 101 5.50 8.22 -1.82
CA ALA A 101 4.53 7.60 -2.73
C ALA A 101 5.17 7.22 -4.07
N ARG A 102 6.02 8.09 -4.64
CA ARG A 102 6.77 7.82 -5.87
C ARG A 102 7.69 6.61 -5.70
N THR A 103 8.45 6.58 -4.62
CA THR A 103 9.36 5.48 -4.31
C THR A 103 8.60 4.17 -4.15
N TYR A 104 7.49 4.17 -3.42
CA TYR A 104 6.63 2.99 -3.26
C TYR A 104 6.07 2.49 -4.60
N THR A 105 5.55 3.41 -5.43
CA THR A 105 4.99 3.10 -6.75
C THR A 105 6.04 2.44 -7.64
N LEU A 106 7.24 3.03 -7.71
CA LEU A 106 8.33 2.53 -8.54
C LEU A 106 8.92 1.22 -8.02
N LYS A 107 9.00 1.04 -6.69
CA LYS A 107 9.43 -0.24 -6.10
C LYS A 107 8.49 -1.39 -6.43
N LYS A 108 7.18 -1.10 -6.51
CA LYS A 108 6.15 -2.06 -6.91
C LYS A 108 6.15 -2.34 -8.41
N SER A 109 6.35 -1.33 -9.25
CA SER A 109 6.20 -1.45 -10.70
C SER A 109 7.05 -2.56 -11.31
N ALA A 110 6.41 -3.37 -12.17
CA ALA A 110 7.06 -4.46 -12.89
C ALA A 110 8.12 -3.95 -13.88
N LEU A 111 7.99 -2.70 -14.35
CA LEU A 111 8.95 -2.05 -15.25
C LEU A 111 10.36 -1.94 -14.63
N LEU A 112 10.46 -2.00 -13.29
CA LEU A 112 11.72 -1.90 -12.54
C LEU A 112 12.07 -3.19 -11.81
N GLY A 113 11.48 -4.32 -12.23
CA GLY A 113 11.70 -5.62 -11.61
C GLY A 113 10.96 -5.83 -10.30
N GLY A 114 9.98 -4.98 -9.98
CA GLY A 114 8.99 -5.24 -8.93
C GLY A 114 7.97 -6.30 -9.34
N GLU A 115 7.16 -6.77 -8.38
CA GLU A 115 6.13 -7.80 -8.60
C GLU A 115 4.88 -7.25 -9.32
N GLY A 116 4.74 -5.92 -9.43
CA GLY A 116 3.53 -5.28 -9.89
C GLY A 116 2.34 -5.52 -8.95
N CYS A 117 1.14 -5.51 -9.50
CA CYS A 117 -0.09 -5.79 -8.78
C CYS A 117 -0.68 -7.15 -9.20
N GLU A 118 -0.54 -8.16 -8.34
CA GLU A 118 -1.00 -9.53 -8.63
C GLU A 118 -2.45 -9.82 -8.18
N LYS A 119 -3.01 -8.96 -7.31
CA LYS A 119 -4.28 -9.22 -6.62
C LYS A 119 -5.48 -9.42 -7.55
N HIS A 120 -5.48 -8.77 -8.72
CA HIS A 120 -6.67 -8.66 -9.57
C HIS A 120 -6.62 -9.59 -10.79
N GLY A 121 -5.65 -10.52 -10.86
CA GLY A 121 -5.53 -11.46 -11.99
C GLY A 121 -5.18 -10.80 -13.33
N VAL A 122 -4.75 -9.54 -13.29
CA VAL A 122 -4.31 -8.74 -14.45
C VAL A 122 -2.91 -8.21 -14.21
N VAL A 123 -2.19 -7.90 -15.29
CA VAL A 123 -0.87 -7.27 -15.20
C VAL A 123 -1.06 -5.76 -15.09
N ALA A 124 -0.77 -5.21 -13.91
CA ALA A 124 -0.76 -3.78 -13.64
C ALA A 124 0.48 -3.43 -12.79
N ASP A 125 0.95 -2.19 -12.89
CA ASP A 125 2.04 -1.70 -12.05
C ASP A 125 1.60 -1.52 -10.60
N ILE A 126 0.36 -1.06 -10.40
CA ILE A 126 -0.22 -0.73 -9.10
C ILE A 126 -1.76 -0.77 -9.17
N CYS A 127 -2.44 -0.82 -8.02
CA CYS A 127 -3.89 -0.62 -7.94
C CYS A 127 -4.29 0.50 -6.98
N THR A 128 -5.54 0.94 -7.07
CA THR A 128 -6.12 2.01 -6.25
C THR A 128 -6.74 1.52 -4.93
N ASP A 129 -6.56 0.23 -4.60
CA ASP A 129 -6.99 -0.33 -3.31
C ASP A 129 -5.95 -0.04 -2.22
N SER A 130 -6.30 0.84 -1.28
CA SER A 130 -5.48 1.20 -0.12
C SER A 130 -5.11 0.04 0.82
N THR A 131 -5.82 -1.09 0.76
CA THR A 131 -5.48 -2.30 1.55
C THR A 131 -4.40 -3.15 0.89
N HIS A 132 -4.05 -2.88 -0.37
CA HIS A 132 -3.08 -3.62 -1.15
C HIS A 132 -1.93 -2.76 -1.71
N CYS A 133 -2.26 -1.58 -2.24
CA CYS A 133 -1.34 -0.65 -2.86
C CYS A 133 -1.43 0.73 -2.20
N GLN A 134 -2.06 1.72 -2.83
CA GLN A 134 -2.20 3.07 -2.31
C GLN A 134 -3.63 3.57 -2.54
N ALA A 135 -4.13 4.39 -1.62
CA ALA A 135 -5.38 5.09 -1.87
C ALA A 135 -5.17 6.04 -3.06
N TRP A 136 -6.18 6.17 -3.90
CA TRP A 136 -6.15 7.07 -5.05
C TRP A 136 -7.54 7.64 -5.31
N LEU A 137 -7.59 8.91 -5.68
CA LEU A 137 -8.80 9.61 -6.09
C LEU A 137 -8.61 10.19 -7.48
N LYS A 138 -9.64 10.05 -8.31
CA LYS A 138 -9.68 10.70 -9.63
C LYS A 138 -9.89 12.19 -9.48
N GLU A 139 -9.40 13.00 -10.41
CA GLU A 139 -9.44 14.47 -10.31
C GLU A 139 -10.86 15.01 -10.03
N GLU A 140 -11.89 14.45 -10.65
CA GLU A 140 -13.27 14.89 -10.40
C GLU A 140 -13.71 14.62 -8.96
N GLU A 141 -13.35 13.46 -8.39
CA GLU A 141 -13.67 13.07 -7.02
C GLU A 141 -12.91 13.93 -5.99
N VAL A 142 -11.70 14.34 -6.34
CA VAL A 142 -10.88 15.23 -5.52
C VAL A 142 -11.59 16.56 -5.28
N LYS A 143 -12.17 17.14 -6.34
CA LYS A 143 -12.87 18.43 -6.27
C LYS A 143 -14.19 18.33 -5.50
N GLU A 144 -14.87 17.19 -5.53
CA GLU A 144 -16.10 16.95 -4.76
C GLU A 144 -15.83 16.73 -3.25
N LYS A 145 -14.65 16.22 -2.88
CA LYS A 145 -14.27 15.92 -1.50
C LYS A 145 -14.00 17.17 -0.65
N TRP A 146 -13.60 18.27 -1.27
CA TRP A 146 -13.18 19.49 -0.57
C TRP A 146 -14.19 20.62 -0.70
N PRO A 147 -14.19 21.60 0.24
CA PRO A 147 -14.99 22.81 0.08
C PRO A 147 -14.68 23.47 -1.27
N ALA A 148 -15.72 23.81 -2.04
CA ALA A 148 -15.60 24.27 -3.42
C ALA A 148 -14.69 25.52 -3.54
N GLU A 149 -14.72 26.39 -2.53
CA GLU A 149 -13.91 27.60 -2.43
C GLU A 149 -12.41 27.34 -2.24
N ALA A 150 -12.02 26.17 -1.73
CA ALA A 150 -10.63 25.80 -1.44
C ALA A 150 -10.08 24.69 -2.34
N ALA A 151 -10.96 23.96 -3.02
CA ALA A 151 -10.61 22.76 -3.79
C ALA A 151 -9.52 23.03 -4.85
N GLU A 152 -9.64 24.12 -5.60
CA GLU A 152 -8.67 24.50 -6.63
C GLU A 152 -7.30 24.83 -6.03
N GLN A 153 -7.27 25.59 -4.93
CA GLN A 153 -6.03 25.94 -4.24
C GLN A 153 -5.34 24.69 -3.65
N TYR A 154 -6.12 23.78 -3.08
CA TYR A 154 -5.61 22.52 -2.56
C TYR A 154 -5.04 21.63 -3.66
N TYR A 155 -5.77 21.49 -4.78
CA TYR A 155 -5.30 20.71 -5.92
C TYR A 155 -4.00 21.29 -6.51
N ALA A 156 -3.93 22.62 -6.67
CA ALA A 156 -2.73 23.31 -7.12
C ALA A 156 -1.53 23.06 -6.18
N LYS A 157 -1.75 23.09 -4.86
CA LYS A 157 -0.70 22.82 -3.87
C LYS A 157 -0.19 21.37 -3.94
N LEU A 158 -1.09 20.39 -4.14
CA LEU A 158 -0.67 19.00 -4.34
C LEU A 158 0.17 18.85 -5.62
N LYS A 159 -0.30 19.44 -6.71
CA LYS A 159 0.40 19.42 -8.00
C LYS A 159 1.79 20.06 -7.90
N GLU A 160 1.89 21.21 -7.22
CA GLU A 160 3.17 21.88 -6.98
C GLU A 160 4.14 21.01 -6.17
N ALA A 161 3.67 20.35 -5.10
CA ALA A 161 4.52 19.46 -4.29
C ALA A 161 5.03 18.25 -5.09
N VAL A 162 4.17 17.67 -5.94
CA VAL A 162 4.55 16.56 -6.84
C VAL A 162 5.56 17.03 -7.88
N GLN A 163 5.33 18.19 -8.50
CA GLN A 163 6.21 18.77 -9.53
C GLN A 163 7.58 19.19 -8.98
N GLU A 164 7.63 19.79 -7.79
CA GLU A 164 8.89 20.22 -7.17
C GLU A 164 9.77 19.05 -6.71
N THR A 165 9.20 17.86 -6.58
CA THR A 165 9.92 16.61 -6.23
C THR A 165 9.96 15.64 -7.41
N ALA A 166 9.73 16.13 -8.63
CA ALA A 166 9.59 15.27 -9.80
C ALA A 166 10.84 14.41 -10.02
N GLY A 167 10.63 13.09 -10.11
CA GLY A 167 11.71 12.12 -10.26
C GLY A 167 12.54 11.84 -9.01
N GLU A 168 12.29 12.49 -7.87
CA GLU A 168 13.00 12.18 -6.62
C GLU A 168 12.46 10.92 -5.95
N VAL A 169 13.37 10.07 -5.51
CA VAL A 169 13.09 8.77 -4.88
C VAL A 169 14.04 8.51 -3.72
N LEU A 170 13.65 7.60 -2.82
CA LEU A 170 14.49 7.15 -1.71
C LEU A 170 15.19 5.83 -2.04
N ILE A 171 16.50 5.81 -1.85
CA ILE A 171 17.32 4.61 -1.99
C ILE A 171 18.04 4.26 -0.69
N TYR A 172 18.31 2.97 -0.52
CA TYR A 172 19.18 2.44 0.52
C TYR A 172 20.09 1.40 -0.13
N GLU A 173 21.41 1.54 0.04
CA GLU A 173 22.40 0.66 -0.61
C GLU A 173 22.20 0.53 -2.14
N GLY A 174 21.88 1.65 -2.80
CA GLY A 174 21.69 1.73 -4.25
C GLY A 174 20.36 1.15 -4.77
N GLN A 175 19.45 0.71 -3.89
CA GLN A 175 18.15 0.15 -4.28
C GLN A 175 17.00 0.99 -3.74
N LEU A 176 15.91 1.08 -4.51
CA LEU A 176 14.65 1.67 -4.04
C LEU A 176 14.18 0.96 -2.76
N ILE A 177 13.86 1.76 -1.75
CA ILE A 177 13.28 1.24 -0.49
C ILE A 177 11.79 0.92 -0.68
N ASN A 178 11.23 0.13 0.24
CA ASN A 178 9.78 0.04 0.39
C ASN A 178 9.28 1.21 1.24
N ALA A 179 9.03 2.37 0.62
CA ALA A 179 8.70 3.63 1.30
C ALA A 179 7.25 3.66 1.83
N VAL A 180 6.95 2.75 2.76
CA VAL A 180 5.64 2.64 3.41
C VAL A 180 5.38 3.82 4.36
N TYR A 181 4.12 4.21 4.45
CA TYR A 181 3.70 5.36 5.25
C TYR A 181 2.32 5.10 5.87
N HIS A 182 2.00 5.85 6.92
CA HIS A 182 0.74 5.69 7.66
C HIS A 182 0.28 7.01 8.28
N ALA A 183 -1.00 7.09 8.65
CA ALA A 183 -1.60 8.32 9.16
C ALA A 183 -0.91 8.85 10.43
N ASN A 184 -0.88 8.06 11.50
CA ASN A 184 -0.32 8.49 12.78
C ASN A 184 0.33 7.33 13.54
N CYS A 185 1.56 7.49 14.00
CA CYS A 185 2.32 6.42 14.66
C CYS A 185 1.94 6.21 16.13
N GLY A 186 1.25 7.17 16.76
CA GLY A 186 0.92 7.14 18.19
C GLY A 186 2.07 7.56 19.10
N GLY A 187 3.13 8.18 18.55
CA GLY A 187 4.29 8.70 19.29
C GLY A 187 5.58 7.90 19.08
N HIS A 188 5.51 6.76 18.41
CA HIS A 188 6.67 5.94 18.05
C HIS A 188 6.35 5.13 16.78
N THR A 189 7.23 5.13 15.78
CA THR A 189 7.09 4.26 14.60
C THR A 189 7.47 2.82 14.95
N GLU A 190 7.21 1.86 14.07
CA GLU A 190 7.43 0.45 14.34
C GLU A 190 8.54 -0.12 13.45
N ASP A 191 9.30 -1.06 13.99
CA ASP A 191 10.23 -1.88 13.23
C ASP A 191 9.44 -2.75 12.24
N ALA A 192 9.85 -2.77 10.97
CA ALA A 192 9.09 -3.47 9.94
C ALA A 192 8.91 -4.96 10.22
N GLU A 193 9.87 -5.64 10.84
CA GLU A 193 9.81 -7.05 11.21
C GLU A 193 8.69 -7.39 12.22
N ASN A 194 8.23 -6.40 12.99
CA ASN A 194 7.10 -6.59 13.90
C ASN A 194 5.76 -6.62 13.14
N VAL A 195 5.72 -6.08 11.93
CA VAL A 195 4.53 -5.99 11.09
C VAL A 195 4.55 -7.03 9.97
N TRP A 196 5.62 -7.07 9.18
CA TRP A 196 5.76 -7.93 8.00
C TRP A 196 6.95 -8.89 8.14
N VAL A 197 6.93 -9.95 7.33
CA VAL A 197 8.04 -10.89 7.23
C VAL A 197 9.02 -10.39 6.17
N GLY A 198 10.31 -10.35 6.49
CA GLY A 198 11.37 -9.95 5.56
C GLY A 198 12.46 -9.13 6.22
N GLU A 199 13.55 -8.88 5.48
CA GLU A 199 14.59 -7.94 5.89
C GLU A 199 14.24 -6.52 5.42
N HIS A 200 14.35 -5.57 6.34
CA HIS A 200 13.91 -4.20 6.13
C HIS A 200 14.88 -3.21 6.81
N SER A 201 16.12 -3.16 6.34
CA SER A 201 17.23 -2.49 7.03
C SER A 201 16.98 -1.03 7.40
N CYS A 202 16.29 -0.25 6.54
CA CYS A 202 16.02 1.18 6.74
C CYS A 202 14.66 1.51 7.40
N LEU A 203 13.82 0.51 7.69
CA LEU A 203 12.49 0.71 8.29
C LEU A 203 12.50 0.37 9.78
N ARG A 204 13.03 1.30 10.57
CA ARG A 204 13.24 1.15 12.01
C ARG A 204 12.31 2.03 12.83
N GLY A 205 11.93 1.53 14.00
CA GLY A 205 11.15 2.26 14.98
C GLY A 205 11.95 3.43 15.56
N ILE A 206 11.35 4.62 15.55
CA ILE A 206 11.86 5.84 16.17
C ILE A 206 10.78 6.52 16.98
N GLU A 207 11.18 7.27 18.00
CA GLU A 207 10.29 8.20 18.67
C GLU A 207 9.78 9.25 17.67
N CYS A 208 8.53 9.67 17.84
CA CYS A 208 7.90 10.68 16.98
C CYS A 208 7.13 11.67 17.85
N PRO A 209 7.80 12.72 18.36
CA PRO A 209 7.15 13.73 19.20
C PRO A 209 6.21 14.63 18.39
N TYR A 210 6.28 14.61 17.06
CA TYR A 210 5.63 15.56 16.16
C TYR A 210 4.18 15.23 15.80
N CYS A 211 3.66 14.05 16.18
CA CYS A 211 2.33 13.59 15.74
C CYS A 211 1.23 13.71 16.82
N GLN A 212 1.54 14.28 17.99
CA GLN A 212 0.68 14.24 19.18
C GLN A 212 -0.59 15.08 19.03
N ASP A 213 -0.50 16.21 18.33
CA ASP A 213 -1.62 17.14 18.12
C ASP A 213 -2.61 16.69 17.03
N SER A 214 -2.37 15.51 16.44
CA SER A 214 -3.23 14.95 15.41
C SER A 214 -4.62 14.57 15.95
N PRO A 215 -5.70 14.79 15.19
CA PRO A 215 -7.05 14.37 15.57
C PRO A 215 -7.21 12.84 15.65
N VAL A 216 -6.24 12.08 15.12
CA VAL A 216 -6.23 10.60 15.15
C VAL A 216 -5.10 10.06 16.03
N TYR A 217 -4.55 10.88 16.93
CA TYR A 217 -3.53 10.43 17.89
C TYR A 217 -4.10 9.47 18.93
N SER A 218 -5.31 9.72 19.43
CA SER A 218 -5.99 8.90 20.43
C SER A 218 -7.45 8.70 20.03
N MET A 219 -7.92 7.45 20.01
CA MET A 219 -9.29 7.09 19.64
C MET A 219 -9.81 5.99 20.55
N GLU A 220 -11.11 5.96 20.78
CA GLU A 220 -11.76 4.81 21.41
C GLU A 220 -12.55 4.00 20.37
N THR A 221 -12.43 2.69 20.42
CA THR A 221 -13.31 1.76 19.68
C THR A 221 -14.11 0.94 20.67
N VAL A 222 -15.43 0.96 20.55
CA VAL A 222 -16.34 0.33 21.52
C VAL A 222 -17.11 -0.79 20.86
N PHE A 223 -17.11 -1.97 21.49
CA PHE A 223 -17.90 -3.12 21.09
C PHE A 223 -18.85 -3.55 22.21
N SER A 224 -20.07 -3.94 21.87
CA SER A 224 -20.81 -4.87 22.72
C SER A 224 -20.14 -6.25 22.70
N VAL A 225 -20.39 -7.06 23.73
CA VAL A 225 -19.87 -8.44 23.78
C VAL A 225 -20.34 -9.26 22.57
N ALA A 226 -21.58 -9.06 22.12
CA ALA A 226 -22.14 -9.76 20.98
C ALA A 226 -21.47 -9.35 19.65
N GLU A 227 -21.25 -8.05 19.44
CA GLU A 227 -20.53 -7.55 18.25
C GLU A 227 -19.09 -8.07 18.23
N PHE A 228 -18.40 -8.03 19.37
CA PHE A 228 -17.03 -8.54 19.45
C PHE A 228 -16.97 -10.04 19.18
N ALA A 229 -17.85 -10.84 19.80
CA ALA A 229 -17.94 -12.27 19.53
C ALA A 229 -18.27 -12.58 18.06
N ALA A 230 -19.05 -11.72 17.40
CA ALA A 230 -19.40 -11.90 16.00
C ALA A 230 -18.18 -11.87 15.06
N LEU A 231 -17.15 -11.08 15.39
CA LEU A 231 -15.89 -11.00 14.63
C LEU A 231 -15.11 -12.33 14.62
N PHE A 232 -15.36 -13.20 15.61
CA PHE A 232 -14.64 -14.46 15.80
C PHE A 232 -15.50 -15.70 15.55
N GLN A 233 -16.68 -15.58 14.89
CA GLN A 233 -17.56 -16.72 14.61
C GLN A 233 -16.89 -17.85 13.80
N ALA A 234 -15.95 -17.50 12.92
CA ALA A 234 -15.16 -18.46 12.16
C ALA A 234 -14.05 -19.15 13.00
N TYR A 235 -13.88 -18.76 14.26
CA TYR A 235 -12.84 -19.24 15.18
C TYR A 235 -13.47 -19.71 16.50
N PRO A 236 -14.09 -20.91 16.54
CA PRO A 236 -14.77 -21.40 17.74
C PRO A 236 -13.86 -21.47 18.98
N GLU A 237 -12.56 -21.66 18.80
CA GLU A 237 -11.57 -21.63 19.89
C GLU A 237 -11.41 -20.26 20.57
N ALA A 238 -11.79 -19.17 19.89
CA ALA A 238 -11.77 -17.82 20.43
C ALA A 238 -13.04 -17.46 21.21
N LEU A 239 -14.10 -18.25 21.07
CA LEU A 239 -15.40 -17.98 21.68
C LEU A 239 -15.62 -18.80 22.97
N PRO A 240 -16.27 -18.22 23.98
CA PRO A 240 -16.73 -18.98 25.14
C PRO A 240 -17.89 -19.91 24.76
N VAL A 241 -18.13 -20.93 25.59
CA VAL A 241 -19.22 -21.91 25.41
C VAL A 241 -20.60 -21.22 25.33
N PHE A 242 -20.75 -20.07 25.99
CA PHE A 242 -21.93 -19.20 25.88
C PHE A 242 -21.56 -17.91 25.13
N SER A 243 -22.14 -17.68 23.96
CA SER A 243 -21.79 -16.56 23.05
C SER A 243 -22.05 -15.15 23.61
N SER A 244 -22.82 -15.04 24.71
CA SER A 244 -23.09 -13.79 25.41
C SER A 244 -22.07 -13.45 26.51
N SER A 245 -21.09 -14.33 26.76
CA SER A 245 -20.01 -14.08 27.71
C SER A 245 -18.81 -13.44 27.02
N LEU A 246 -18.06 -12.63 27.77
CA LEU A 246 -16.82 -12.05 27.27
C LEU A 246 -15.78 -13.17 27.03
N PRO A 247 -15.15 -13.27 25.84
CA PRO A 247 -14.01 -14.15 25.66
C PRO A 247 -12.85 -13.71 26.55
N ASN A 248 -12.00 -14.65 26.98
CA ASN A 248 -10.76 -14.29 27.67
C ASN A 248 -9.91 -13.41 26.74
N LEU A 249 -9.75 -12.13 27.08
CA LEU A 249 -9.01 -11.17 26.28
C LEU A 249 -7.76 -10.76 27.06
N GLU A 250 -6.58 -11.10 26.57
CA GLU A 250 -5.32 -10.91 27.32
C GLU A 250 -4.22 -10.42 26.39
N LEU A 251 -3.61 -9.28 26.71
CA LEU A 251 -2.43 -8.77 25.98
C LEU A 251 -1.20 -9.55 26.47
N LEU A 252 -0.58 -10.34 25.60
CA LEU A 252 0.46 -11.28 25.98
C LEU A 252 1.87 -10.72 25.86
N SER A 253 2.11 -9.83 24.89
CA SER A 253 3.42 -9.24 24.65
C SER A 253 3.30 -7.91 23.91
N PHE A 254 4.35 -7.10 24.03
CA PHE A 254 4.48 -5.80 23.39
C PHE A 254 5.79 -5.72 22.62
N THR A 255 5.83 -4.95 21.54
CA THR A 255 7.04 -4.59 20.80
C THR A 255 7.84 -3.52 21.57
N SER A 256 9.04 -3.21 21.10
CA SER A 256 9.88 -2.11 21.63
C SER A 256 9.17 -0.75 21.57
N SER A 257 8.33 -0.52 20.55
CA SER A 257 7.53 0.70 20.39
C SER A 257 6.30 0.77 21.33
N GLY A 258 6.01 -0.31 22.07
CA GLY A 258 4.86 -0.42 22.96
C GLY A 258 3.57 -0.90 22.28
N ARG A 259 3.62 -1.29 21.00
CA ARG A 259 2.48 -1.90 20.29
C ARG A 259 2.25 -3.33 20.76
N VAL A 260 0.99 -3.80 20.71
CA VAL A 260 0.64 -5.18 21.04
C VAL A 260 1.24 -6.11 20.00
N GLY A 261 2.17 -6.98 20.44
CA GLY A 261 2.79 -8.00 19.58
C GLY A 261 1.94 -9.27 19.48
N LYS A 262 1.38 -9.72 20.62
CA LYS A 262 0.48 -10.88 20.69
C LYS A 262 -0.67 -10.64 21.66
N ILE A 263 -1.82 -11.20 21.32
CA ILE A 263 -3.05 -11.13 22.12
C ILE A 263 -3.75 -12.49 22.12
N ARG A 264 -4.34 -12.85 23.26
CA ARG A 264 -5.21 -14.01 23.40
C ARG A 264 -6.66 -13.59 23.33
N VAL A 265 -7.46 -14.32 22.55
CA VAL A 265 -8.93 -14.26 22.55
C VAL A 265 -9.43 -15.67 22.81
N GLY A 266 -10.14 -15.88 23.92
CA GLY A 266 -10.55 -17.21 24.37
C GLY A 266 -9.32 -18.11 24.62
N ARG A 267 -9.17 -19.15 23.79
CA ARG A 267 -8.04 -20.09 23.84
C ARG A 267 -7.04 -19.91 22.69
N LYS A 268 -7.28 -18.95 21.79
CA LYS A 268 -6.44 -18.70 20.62
C LYS A 268 -5.57 -17.47 20.80
N GLU A 269 -4.35 -17.57 20.30
CA GLU A 269 -3.42 -16.46 20.21
C GLU A 269 -3.42 -15.90 18.79
N TYR A 270 -3.30 -14.59 18.69
CA TYR A 270 -3.20 -13.84 17.46
C TYR A 270 -1.96 -12.93 17.52
N ARG A 271 -1.32 -12.68 16.37
CA ARG A 271 -0.45 -11.51 16.26
C ARG A 271 -1.31 -10.26 16.40
N GLY A 272 -0.75 -9.19 16.96
CA GLY A 272 -1.46 -7.92 17.08
C GLY A 272 -1.96 -7.39 15.73
N THR A 273 -1.19 -7.60 14.65
CA THR A 273 -1.55 -7.25 13.27
C THR A 273 -2.83 -7.96 12.80
N ASP A 274 -2.92 -9.26 13.04
CA ASP A 274 -4.05 -10.09 12.61
C ASP A 274 -5.29 -9.72 13.42
N PHE A 275 -5.11 -9.51 14.72
CA PHE A 275 -6.18 -9.03 15.59
C PHE A 275 -6.71 -7.66 15.14
N ARG A 276 -5.83 -6.71 14.82
CA ARG A 276 -6.20 -5.39 14.28
C ARG A 276 -7.01 -5.53 12.99
N GLN A 277 -6.57 -6.40 12.07
CA GLN A 277 -7.28 -6.62 10.80
C GLN A 277 -8.69 -7.20 11.03
N LEU A 278 -8.82 -8.20 11.91
CA LEU A 278 -10.10 -8.83 12.24
C LEU A 278 -11.07 -7.86 12.94
N THR A 279 -10.55 -6.98 13.78
CA THR A 279 -11.37 -6.08 14.61
C THR A 279 -11.60 -4.70 14.01
N GLY A 280 -10.85 -4.33 12.97
CA GLY A 280 -10.88 -3.00 12.39
C GLY A 280 -10.30 -1.91 13.31
N LEU A 281 -9.54 -2.29 14.35
CA LEU A 281 -8.94 -1.32 15.24
C LEU A 281 -7.99 -0.37 14.48
N PRO A 282 -7.90 0.92 14.86
CA PRO A 282 -7.09 1.88 14.13
C PRO A 282 -5.60 1.51 14.05
N SER A 283 -5.05 0.91 15.11
CA SER A 283 -3.64 0.53 15.24
C SER A 283 -3.47 -0.71 16.11
N THR A 284 -2.24 -1.23 16.19
CA THR A 284 -1.84 -2.24 17.20
C THR A 284 -1.39 -1.61 18.52
N TYR A 285 -1.41 -0.28 18.63
CA TYR A 285 -1.06 0.42 19.86
C TYR A 285 -2.33 0.67 20.66
N PHE A 286 -2.69 -0.26 21.55
CA PHE A 286 -3.91 -0.11 22.35
C PHE A 286 -3.83 -0.78 23.71
N THR A 287 -4.66 -0.28 24.62
CA THR A 287 -5.12 -0.99 25.81
C THR A 287 -6.60 -1.30 25.66
N TRP A 288 -7.16 -2.08 26.58
CA TRP A 288 -8.59 -2.34 26.61
C TRP A 288 -9.13 -2.41 28.03
N ARG A 289 -10.41 -2.09 28.19
CA ARG A 289 -11.14 -2.16 29.47
C ARG A 289 -12.58 -2.59 29.26
N LEU A 290 -13.21 -3.04 30.35
CA LEU A 290 -14.66 -3.19 30.41
C LEU A 290 -15.31 -1.96 31.00
N ASP A 291 -16.34 -1.46 30.34
CA ASP A 291 -17.14 -0.33 30.81
C ASP A 291 -18.61 -0.55 30.51
N LYS A 292 -19.43 -0.59 31.57
CA LYS A 292 -20.90 -0.80 31.49
C LYS A 292 -21.29 -1.98 30.58
N GLY A 293 -20.55 -3.08 30.64
CA GLY A 293 -20.80 -4.28 29.85
C GLY A 293 -20.35 -4.21 28.38
N LYS A 294 -19.57 -3.18 28.02
CA LYS A 294 -18.94 -3.04 26.70
C LYS A 294 -17.43 -3.19 26.81
N ILE A 295 -16.82 -3.62 25.71
CA ILE A 295 -15.37 -3.69 25.53
C ILE A 295 -14.95 -2.36 24.91
N VAL A 296 -14.09 -1.62 25.59
CA VAL A 296 -13.54 -0.36 25.10
C VAL A 296 -12.06 -0.55 24.84
N PHE A 297 -11.64 -0.34 23.60
CA PHE A 297 -10.25 -0.26 23.20
C PHE A 297 -9.83 1.21 23.15
N GLU A 298 -8.77 1.55 23.89
CA GLU A 298 -8.14 2.88 23.83
C GLU A 298 -6.92 2.76 22.91
N ASN A 299 -7.06 3.27 21.68
CA ASN A 299 -6.06 3.19 20.63
C ASN A 299 -5.24 4.47 20.53
N ARG A 300 -3.94 4.31 20.30
CA ARG A 300 -3.02 5.38 19.90
C ARG A 300 -2.59 5.22 18.44
N GLY A 301 -2.61 6.32 17.71
CA GLY A 301 -2.28 6.35 16.29
C GLY A 301 -3.26 5.61 15.39
N LYS A 302 -3.00 5.67 14.09
CA LYS A 302 -3.80 5.08 13.01
C LYS A 302 -2.88 4.58 11.90
N GLY A 303 -2.97 3.28 11.61
CA GLY A 303 -2.16 2.60 10.61
C GLY A 303 -1.13 1.62 11.20
N HIS A 304 -0.30 1.06 10.32
CA HIS A 304 0.65 0.00 10.68
C HIS A 304 1.82 0.50 11.54
N GLY A 305 2.19 1.78 11.45
CA GLY A 305 3.21 2.39 12.29
C GLY A 305 4.62 2.41 11.70
N VAL A 306 4.85 1.75 10.58
CA VAL A 306 6.19 1.64 9.95
C VAL A 306 6.42 2.80 8.97
N GLY A 307 7.67 3.29 8.90
CA GLY A 307 8.08 4.33 7.95
C GLY A 307 7.49 5.71 8.26
N LEU A 308 7.14 6.48 7.23
CA LEU A 308 6.70 7.86 7.36
C LEU A 308 5.35 7.97 8.10
N CYS A 309 5.35 8.70 9.22
CA CYS A 309 4.14 9.12 9.93
C CYS A 309 3.62 10.43 9.33
N GLN A 310 2.49 10.41 8.63
CA GLN A 310 1.96 11.57 7.89
C GLN A 310 1.70 12.79 8.78
N TYR A 311 1.02 12.61 9.92
CA TYR A 311 0.83 13.70 10.88
C TYR A 311 2.13 14.11 11.58
N GLY A 312 3.11 13.21 11.67
CA GLY A 312 4.42 13.54 12.18
C GLY A 312 5.23 14.39 11.19
N ALA A 313 5.14 14.09 9.89
CA ALA A 313 5.68 14.92 8.82
C ALA A 313 5.06 16.32 8.81
N GLN A 314 3.74 16.41 9.04
CA GLN A 314 3.07 17.69 9.21
C GLN A 314 3.62 18.48 10.40
N GLY A 315 3.74 17.85 11.58
CA GLY A 315 4.28 18.53 12.77
C GLY A 315 5.74 18.96 12.59
N MET A 316 6.55 18.18 11.87
CA MET A 316 7.91 18.59 11.49
C MET A 316 7.90 19.78 10.52
N ALA A 317 7.06 19.75 9.48
CA ALA A 317 6.94 20.86 8.54
C ALA A 317 6.50 22.17 9.24
N GLU A 318 5.60 22.08 10.23
CA GLU A 318 5.17 23.22 11.06
C GLU A 318 6.30 23.78 11.94
N GLN A 319 7.29 22.95 12.27
CA GLN A 319 8.51 23.35 13.00
C GLN A 319 9.63 23.83 12.07
N GLY A 320 9.39 23.90 10.76
CA GLY A 320 10.32 24.46 9.77
C GLY A 320 11.29 23.45 9.16
N PHE A 321 11.15 22.15 9.43
CA PHE A 321 11.92 21.12 8.75
C PHE A 321 11.50 21.02 7.28
N ASN A 322 12.47 20.86 6.39
CA ASN A 322 12.21 20.61 4.98
C ASN A 322 11.90 19.13 4.71
N TYR A 323 11.39 18.82 3.51
CA TYR A 323 10.99 17.46 3.16
C TYR A 323 12.12 16.43 3.20
N GLU A 324 13.36 16.82 2.90
CA GLU A 324 14.54 15.92 2.95
C GLU A 324 14.86 15.52 4.39
N GLU A 325 14.83 16.49 5.32
CA GLU A 325 14.98 16.27 6.75
C GLU A 325 13.85 15.38 7.30
N ILE A 326 12.61 15.59 6.84
CA ILE A 326 11.47 14.74 7.20
C ILE A 326 11.70 13.30 6.72
N LEU A 327 12.09 13.11 5.46
CA LEU A 327 12.27 11.77 4.88
C LEU A 327 13.41 11.01 5.56
N THR A 328 14.56 11.65 5.73
CA THR A 328 15.74 11.05 6.38
C THR A 328 15.55 10.82 7.88
N TYR A 329 14.61 11.53 8.52
CA TYR A 329 14.17 11.21 9.88
C TYR A 329 13.44 9.88 9.95
N TYR A 330 12.43 9.67 9.09
CA TYR A 330 11.58 8.46 9.15
C TYR A 330 12.18 7.22 8.47
N TYR A 331 13.05 7.42 7.49
CA TYR A 331 13.71 6.34 6.76
C TYR A 331 15.21 6.41 7.03
N GLN A 332 15.73 5.53 7.88
CA GLN A 332 17.09 5.66 8.39
C GLN A 332 18.13 5.20 7.35
N GLY A 333 19.17 6.01 7.17
CA GLY A 333 20.30 5.70 6.29
C GLY A 333 19.97 5.76 4.79
N VAL A 334 18.83 6.34 4.43
CA VAL A 334 18.44 6.49 3.01
C VAL A 334 19.06 7.74 2.40
N GLU A 335 19.13 7.74 1.08
CA GLU A 335 19.56 8.88 0.27
C GLU A 335 18.43 9.26 -0.69
N LEU A 336 18.28 10.56 -0.94
CA LEU A 336 17.48 11.03 -2.06
C LEU A 336 18.30 10.91 -3.34
N SER A 337 17.67 10.37 -4.38
CA SER A 337 18.29 10.21 -5.70
C SER A 337 17.30 10.60 -6.78
N SER A 338 17.81 10.91 -7.97
CA SER A 338 16.97 11.00 -9.16
C SER A 338 16.69 9.59 -9.70
N PHE A 339 15.42 9.29 -9.94
CA PHE A 339 15.00 8.05 -10.58
C PHE A 339 15.64 7.87 -11.97
N TYR A 340 15.83 8.97 -12.71
CA TYR A 340 16.42 8.93 -14.05
C TYR A 340 17.89 8.52 -14.05
N GLU A 341 18.61 8.75 -12.96
CA GLU A 341 20.00 8.31 -12.78
C GLU A 341 20.08 6.83 -12.44
N ILE A 342 19.12 6.32 -11.65
CA ILE A 342 19.01 4.90 -11.30
C ILE A 342 18.66 4.07 -12.54
N LYS A 343 17.66 4.50 -13.33
CA LYS A 343 17.24 3.79 -14.55
C LYS A 343 18.38 3.64 -15.55
N GLY A 344 19.18 4.70 -15.75
CA GLY A 344 20.34 4.67 -16.65
C GLY A 344 21.49 3.76 -16.19
N SER A 345 21.45 3.25 -14.95
CA SER A 345 22.42 2.28 -14.42
C SER A 345 21.92 0.82 -14.54
N ILE A 346 20.67 0.62 -14.94
CA ILE A 346 19.99 -0.69 -15.07
C ILE A 346 19.88 -1.14 -16.54
N GLU A 347 19.95 -0.19 -17.49
CA GLU A 347 20.06 -0.44 -18.95
C GLU A 347 21.50 -0.69 -19.40
#